data_AF-A0A0K2RJK7-F1
#
_entry.id   AF-A0A0K2RJK7-F1
#
_cell.length_a   1.000
_cell.length_b   1.000
_cell.length_c   1.000
_cell.angle_alpha   90.00
_cell.angle_beta   90.00
_cell.angle_gamma   90.00
#
_symmetry.space_group_name_H-M   'P 1'
#
loop_
_entity.id
_entity.type
_entity.pdbx_description
1 polymer ?
#
loop_
_entity_poly.entity_id
_entity_poly.type
_entity_poly.pdbx_seq_one_letter_code
_entity_poly.pdbx_strand_id
1 'polypeptide(L)' 'MTTDPLVARKGRASYLGERSAGHRDPGAASSALLLRAAATAAGFPEGSAE' A
#
# COMPACT_ATOMS: atom_id res chain seq x y z
N MET A 1 -5.45 -0.95 8.32
CA MET A 1 -6.33 -0.58 7.18
C MET A 1 -5.55 -0.85 5.89
N THR A 2 -6.06 -1.72 5.02
CA THR A 2 -5.38 -2.15 3.77
C THR A 2 -6.12 -1.58 2.56
N THR A 3 -5.49 -1.55 1.37
CA THR A 3 -6.10 -0.98 0.16
C THR A 3 -7.07 -1.92 -0.56
N ASP A 4 -7.05 -3.21 -0.22
CA ASP A 4 -7.88 -4.26 -0.83
C ASP A 4 -9.39 -3.91 -0.93
N PRO A 5 -10.09 -3.40 0.11
CA PRO A 5 -11.52 -3.11 -0.02
C PRO A 5 -11.86 -1.84 -0.82
N LEU A 6 -10.87 -1.09 -1.33
CA LEU A 6 -11.10 0.20 -1.98
C LEU A 6 -11.37 0.04 -3.48
N VAL A 7 -12.35 0.79 -4.01
CA VAL A 7 -12.53 0.99 -5.45
C VAL A 7 -11.58 2.09 -5.93
N ALA A 8 -10.73 1.77 -6.91
CA ALA A 8 -9.72 2.68 -7.42
C ALA A 8 -10.33 3.87 -8.18
N ARG A 9 -9.96 5.09 -7.77
CA ARG A 9 -10.40 6.35 -8.42
C ARG A 9 -9.35 7.02 -9.30
N LYS A 10 -8.11 6.51 -9.27
CA LYS A 10 -6.97 7.05 -10.03
C LYS A 10 -6.11 5.91 -10.61
N GLY A 11 -5.29 6.24 -11.60
CA GLY A 11 -4.33 5.32 -12.22
C GLY A 11 -4.98 4.23 -13.07
N ARG A 12 -4.18 3.25 -13.52
CA ARG A 12 -4.63 2.18 -14.42
C ARG A 12 -5.71 1.28 -13.81
N ALA A 13 -5.70 1.08 -12.50
CA ALA A 13 -6.70 0.28 -11.80
C ALA A 13 -8.10 0.92 -11.84
N SER A 14 -8.20 2.24 -11.95
CA SER A 14 -9.49 2.93 -12.04
C SER A 14 -10.30 2.57 -13.30
N TYR A 15 -9.63 2.08 -14.34
CA TYR A 15 -10.29 1.63 -15.58
C TYR A 15 -11.18 0.40 -15.36
N LEU A 16 -11.00 -0.31 -14.23
CA LEU A 16 -11.74 -1.52 -13.89
C LEU A 16 -13.00 -1.24 -13.05
N GLY A 17 -13.20 0.00 -12.58
CA GLY A 17 -14.34 0.37 -11.74
C GLY A 17 -14.44 -0.52 -10.50
N GLU A 18 -15.65 -1.01 -10.19
CA GLU A 18 -15.94 -1.91 -9.07
C GLU A 18 -15.06 -3.17 -9.03
N ARG A 19 -14.57 -3.64 -10.19
CA ARG A 19 -13.69 -4.83 -10.26
C ARG A 19 -12.30 -4.59 -9.67
N SER A 20 -11.94 -3.34 -9.39
CA SER A 20 -10.67 -3.01 -8.71
C SER A 20 -10.70 -3.35 -7.21
N ALA A 21 -11.88 -3.36 -6.59
CA ALA A 21 -12.01 -3.80 -5.20
C ALA A 21 -11.61 -5.27 -5.04
N GLY A 22 -11.14 -5.63 -3.85
CA GLY A 22 -10.57 -6.93 -3.52
C GLY A 22 -9.08 -7.09 -3.88
N HIS A 23 -8.43 -6.07 -4.43
CA HIS A 23 -7.03 -6.13 -4.86
C HIS A 23 -6.19 -5.07 -4.14
N ARG A 24 -5.11 -5.51 -3.46
CA ARG A 24 -4.13 -4.60 -2.89
C ARG A 24 -3.46 -3.75 -3.98
N ASP A 25 -3.43 -2.43 -3.76
CA ASP A 25 -2.70 -1.52 -4.62
C ASP A 25 -1.17 -1.75 -4.54
N PRO A 26 -0.50 -2.07 -5.66
CA PRO A 26 0.94 -2.29 -5.66
C PRO A 26 1.74 -1.02 -5.34
N GLY A 27 1.22 0.18 -5.64
CA GLY A 27 1.87 1.45 -5.31
C GLY A 27 1.90 1.72 -3.81
N ALA A 28 0.81 1.46 -3.10
CA ALA A 28 0.74 1.51 -1.65
C ALA A 28 1.67 0.46 -1.01
N ALA A 29 1.74 -0.75 -1.57
CA ALA A 29 2.62 -1.81 -1.07
C ALA A 29 4.12 -1.41 -1.19
N SER A 30 4.55 -0.90 -2.34
CA SER A 30 5.93 -0.43 -2.50
C SER A 30 6.24 0.79 -1.64
N SER A 31 5.29 1.72 -1.50
CA SER A 31 5.44 2.90 -0.63
C SER A 31 5.60 2.49 0.84
N ALA A 32 4.87 1.48 1.31
CA ALA A 32 5.05 0.92 2.65
C ALA A 32 6.47 0.37 2.84
N LEU A 33 7.00 -0.37 1.86
CA LEU A 33 8.38 -0.87 1.89
C LEU A 33 9.42 0.27 1.93
N LEU A 34 9.23 1.30 1.11
CA LEU A 34 10.13 2.47 1.08
C LEU A 34 10.12 3.21 2.42
N LEU A 35 8.93 3.45 2.98
CA LEU A 35 8.79 4.12 4.28
C LEU A 35 9.39 3.28 5.41
N ARG A 36 9.21 1.97 5.36
CA ARG A 36 9.80 1.02 6.32
C ARG A 36 11.33 1.05 6.26
N ALA A 37 11.91 1.01 5.06
CA ALA A 37 13.35 1.14 4.87
C ALA A 37 13.87 2.51 5.34
N ALA A 38 13.14 3.59 5.05
CA ALA A 38 13.50 4.93 5.48
C ALA A 38 13.45 5.08 7.01
N ALA A 39 12.46 4.50 7.68
CA ALA A 39 12.37 4.48 9.14
C ALA A 39 13.57 3.74 9.76
N THR A 40 13.91 2.56 9.22
CA THR A 40 15.11 1.82 9.62
C THR A 40 16.38 2.65 9.42
N ALA A 41 16.54 3.31 8.27
CA ALA A 41 17.68 4.18 7.99
C ALA A 41 17.76 5.40 8.93
N ALA A 42 16.61 5.88 9.41
CA ALA A 42 16.51 6.97 10.39
C ALA A 42 16.71 6.51 11.85
N GLY A 43 17.00 5.23 12.09
CA GLY A 43 17.26 4.69 13.43
C GLY A 43 16.01 4.23 14.18
N PHE A 44 14.86 4.14 13.52
CA PHE A 44 13.67 3.51 14.08
C PHE A 44 13.71 2.01 13.78
N PRO A 45 13.98 1.14 14.77
CA PRO A 45 13.99 -0.29 14.54
C PRO A 45 12.60 -0.77 14.12
N GLU A 46 12.59 -1.86 13.35
CA GLU A 46 11.38 -2.61 13.02
C GLU A 46 10.70 -3.08 14.31
N GLY A 47 9.73 -2.31 14.79
CA GLY A 47 8.84 -2.75 15.87
C GLY A 47 8.06 -3.97 15.38
N SER A 48 8.08 -5.04 16.17
CA SER A 48 7.30 -6.27 15.98
C SER A 48 5.81 -5.91 15.93
N ALA A 49 5.34 -5.58 14.73
CA ALA A 49 3.92 -5.37 14.46
C ALA A 49 3.27 -6.75 14.35
N GLU A 50 2.84 -7.26 15.49
CA GLU A 50 1.64 -8.08 15.59
C GLU A 50 0.42 -7.15 15.76
#